data_AF-A0A554J6N9-F1
#
_entry.id   AF-A0A554J6N9-F1
#
_cell.length_a   1.000
_cell.length_b   1.000
_cell.length_c   1.000
_cell.angle_alpha   90.00
_cell.angle_beta   90.00
_cell.angle_gamma   90.00
#
_symmetry.space_group_name_H-M   'P 1'
#
loop_
_entity.id
_entity.type
_entity.pdbx_description
1 polymer ?
#
loop_
_entity_poly.entity_id
_entity_poly.type
_entity_poly.pdbx_seq_one_letter_code
_entity_poly.pdbx_strand_id
1 'polypeptide(L)'
;MLLVGVALAGYAVVSRRGADTTTPEVTDGTGGTLPEGGEASPAPPGGTHVSTSLSIACPESWTGLSDGDNDGLPDQAETVYRTNEANADTDGDSFLDGQEVRGGYDPLKKEGNPRLDSDQDGLLEHEECKWRTDPFNPDTDGDGFRDGDEVKNEFDPTIKGDGTGNDALPSRRAQQTQQSLDQLRPNPNSSNYTEGLAGIITQGQPTSELGKTQVTPQQVEQILSTARLNTALPSVSLSQLKVGSSNTAADIQRYIQEADALRPREFNDSTSLTNALVSAVSGNTSGLSSLRSRLTTYDQGLQKLSVPPSAVEHHRLLIANTRFVNERFGEVVAGGGSDPVKAYLALRALQVGLPEHLQNLQTARAQLESLAQ
;
A
#
# COMPACT_ATOMS: atom_id res chain seq x y z
N MET A 1 12.20 1.70 -7.67
CA MET A 1 12.50 0.63 -6.71
C MET A 1 11.51 0.77 -5.57
N LEU A 2 10.23 0.46 -5.85
CA LEU A 2 9.11 0.61 -4.92
C LEU A 2 9.20 -0.29 -3.66
N LEU A 3 10.29 -1.05 -3.54
CA LEU A 3 10.47 -2.13 -2.57
C LEU A 3 10.75 -1.70 -1.14
N VAL A 4 10.62 -0.41 -0.83
CA VAL A 4 10.51 0.02 0.56
C VAL A 4 9.41 1.04 0.83
N GLY A 5 8.52 1.28 -0.14
CA GLY A 5 7.34 2.14 0.04
C GLY A 5 6.27 1.59 0.99
N VAL A 6 6.52 0.46 1.65
CA VAL A 6 5.54 -0.18 2.56
C VAL A 6 6.16 -0.60 3.89
N ALA A 7 7.47 -0.47 4.10
CA ALA A 7 8.04 -1.02 5.32
C ALA A 7 7.64 -0.26 6.59
N LEU A 8 7.16 0.99 6.52
CA LEU A 8 6.45 1.64 7.65
C LEU A 8 5.33 2.65 7.26
N ALA A 9 4.86 2.69 6.00
CA ALA A 9 3.93 3.70 5.48
C ALA A 9 2.43 3.29 5.48
N GLY A 10 2.02 2.40 6.38
CA GLY A 10 0.62 2.33 6.80
C GLY A 10 0.53 2.91 8.21
N TYR A 11 -0.55 3.63 8.53
CA TYR A 11 -0.88 4.20 9.84
C TYR A 11 -0.39 5.63 10.10
N ALA A 12 -1.20 6.57 9.63
CA ALA A 12 -1.52 7.78 10.38
C ALA A 12 -3.04 7.87 10.62
N VAL A 13 -3.44 7.62 11.87
CA VAL A 13 -4.33 8.48 12.65
C VAL A 13 -5.78 8.68 12.16
N VAL A 14 -6.68 7.80 12.61
CA VAL A 14 -7.99 8.25 13.11
C VAL A 14 -7.77 8.80 14.52
N SER A 15 -7.39 10.07 14.64
CA SER A 15 -7.50 10.80 15.91
C SER A 15 -8.61 11.81 15.78
N ARG A 16 -9.74 11.46 16.41
CA ARG A 16 -10.76 12.41 16.85
C ARG A 16 -10.09 13.60 17.53
N ARG A 17 -10.35 14.83 17.07
CA ARG A 17 -10.29 16.04 17.90
C ARG A 17 -11.36 17.03 17.44
N GLY A 18 -12.52 16.96 18.07
CA GLY A 18 -13.39 18.11 18.24
C GLY A 18 -13.16 18.67 19.63
N ALA A 19 -12.28 19.66 19.76
CA ALA A 19 -12.30 20.61 20.87
C ALA A 19 -11.37 21.79 20.56
N ASP A 20 -11.96 22.98 20.73
CA ASP A 20 -11.36 24.31 20.92
C ASP A 20 -10.93 25.12 19.69
N THR A 21 -11.89 25.92 19.23
CA THR A 21 -11.68 27.13 18.44
C THR A 21 -11.35 28.30 19.36
N THR A 22 -10.11 28.76 19.36
CA THR A 22 -9.78 30.16 19.67
C THR A 22 -8.93 30.73 18.56
N THR A 23 -9.51 31.66 17.82
CA THR A 23 -8.88 32.56 16.84
C THR A 23 -7.74 33.36 17.47
N PRO A 24 -6.79 33.83 16.65
CA PRO A 24 -6.88 35.25 16.32
C PRO A 24 -6.60 35.60 14.84
N GLU A 25 -7.35 36.63 14.46
CA GLU A 25 -7.22 37.62 13.40
C GLU A 25 -5.78 38.10 13.12
N VAL A 26 -5.47 38.43 11.84
CA VAL A 26 -4.80 39.66 11.35
C VAL A 26 -4.42 39.55 9.85
N THR A 27 -5.22 40.28 9.05
CA THR A 27 -4.99 41.11 7.83
C THR A 27 -3.84 40.89 6.82
N ASP A 28 -4.28 40.76 5.55
CA ASP A 28 -4.05 41.63 4.36
C ASP A 28 -2.70 41.64 3.59
N GLY A 29 -2.82 41.62 2.25
CA GLY A 29 -1.90 42.32 1.34
C GLY A 29 -1.29 41.56 0.15
N THR A 30 -2.01 41.54 -1.00
CA THR A 30 -1.53 41.71 -2.41
C THR A 30 -0.45 40.76 -2.97
N GLY A 31 -0.46 40.19 -4.18
CA GLY A 31 -1.13 40.43 -5.47
C GLY A 31 -0.12 40.04 -6.58
N GLY A 32 -0.48 39.19 -7.54
CA GLY A 32 0.41 38.82 -8.66
C GLY A 32 -0.11 37.64 -9.50
N THR A 33 -0.57 37.95 -10.71
CA THR A 33 -1.30 37.16 -11.71
C THR A 33 -0.52 36.03 -12.42
N LEU A 34 -1.22 34.93 -12.74
CA LEU A 34 -0.89 33.94 -13.79
C LEU A 34 -2.11 33.80 -14.74
N PRO A 35 -1.91 33.53 -16.05
CA PRO A 35 -2.99 33.54 -17.05
C PRO A 35 -3.73 32.21 -17.17
N GLU A 36 -4.94 32.35 -17.73
CA GLU A 36 -6.04 31.39 -17.95
C GLU A 36 -5.69 30.13 -18.77
N GLY A 37 -6.44 29.05 -18.49
CA GLY A 37 -6.68 27.97 -19.45
C GLY A 37 -7.23 26.68 -18.84
N GLY A 38 -8.56 26.57 -18.72
CA GLY A 38 -9.26 25.30 -18.43
C GLY A 38 -10.25 25.42 -17.28
N GLU A 39 -11.48 25.84 -17.59
CA GLU A 39 -12.58 25.87 -16.61
C GLU A 39 -12.94 24.45 -16.16
N ALA A 40 -12.53 24.08 -14.95
CA ALA A 40 -13.15 23.01 -14.19
C ALA A 40 -14.47 23.55 -13.61
N SER A 41 -15.60 22.97 -14.01
CA SER A 41 -16.89 23.21 -13.36
C SER A 41 -16.77 22.93 -11.85
N PRO A 42 -17.40 23.75 -10.98
CA PRO A 42 -17.32 23.54 -9.54
C PRO A 42 -18.05 22.26 -9.14
N ALA A 43 -17.36 21.42 -8.37
CA ALA A 43 -17.94 20.26 -7.69
C ALA A 43 -19.16 20.68 -6.84
N PRO A 44 -20.23 19.88 -6.79
CA PRO A 44 -21.35 20.14 -5.89
C PRO A 44 -20.89 20.12 -4.42
N PRO A 45 -21.55 20.86 -3.52
CA PRO A 45 -21.11 21.00 -2.14
C PRO A 45 -21.26 19.66 -1.39
N GLY A 46 -20.16 19.26 -0.73
CA GLY A 46 -20.05 18.02 0.04
C GLY A 46 -21.19 17.81 1.03
N GLY A 47 -22.08 16.89 0.70
CA GLY A 47 -22.91 16.19 1.66
C GLY A 47 -22.08 15.06 2.27
N THR A 48 -22.14 14.90 3.59
CA THR A 48 -21.64 13.68 4.24
C THR A 48 -22.53 12.51 3.83
N HIS A 49 -22.19 11.85 2.74
CA HIS A 49 -22.78 10.57 2.35
C HIS A 49 -22.24 9.51 3.32
N VAL A 50 -23.06 9.17 4.30
CA VAL A 50 -22.78 8.10 5.25
C VAL A 50 -22.84 6.77 4.48
N SER A 51 -22.02 5.79 4.87
CA SER A 51 -21.87 4.40 4.38
C SER A 51 -23.15 3.62 3.96
N THR A 52 -24.34 4.17 4.20
CA THR A 52 -25.64 3.68 3.73
C THR A 52 -25.86 3.87 2.22
N SER A 53 -25.30 4.92 1.60
CA SER A 53 -25.49 5.19 0.16
C SER A 53 -24.83 4.14 -0.73
N LEU A 54 -23.60 3.75 -0.39
CA LEU A 54 -22.82 2.74 -1.11
C LEU A 54 -23.47 1.35 -1.09
N SER A 55 -24.13 1.00 0.02
CA SER A 55 -24.84 -0.27 0.13
C SER A 55 -26.05 -0.30 -0.80
N ILE A 56 -26.82 0.78 -0.88
CA ILE A 56 -28.07 0.85 -1.66
C ILE A 56 -27.78 0.96 -3.17
N ALA A 57 -26.68 1.60 -3.55
CA ALA A 57 -26.25 1.73 -4.94
C ALA A 57 -25.67 0.45 -5.57
N CYS A 58 -25.53 -0.64 -4.83
CA CYS A 58 -24.97 -1.89 -5.38
C CYS A 58 -26.00 -3.00 -5.51
N PRO A 59 -26.24 -3.55 -6.73
CA PRO A 59 -27.28 -4.56 -6.98
C PRO A 59 -27.19 -5.82 -6.13
N GLU A 60 -26.00 -6.14 -5.62
CA GLU A 60 -25.75 -7.29 -4.75
C GLU A 60 -26.44 -7.17 -3.38
N SER A 61 -26.89 -5.98 -2.99
CA SER A 61 -27.52 -5.70 -1.69
C SER A 61 -29.05 -5.71 -1.72
N TRP A 62 -29.67 -5.76 -2.90
CA TRP A 62 -31.11 -5.52 -3.10
C TRP A 62 -32.02 -6.64 -2.58
N THR A 63 -31.47 -7.69 -1.96
CA THR A 63 -32.24 -8.84 -1.51
C THR A 63 -33.17 -8.49 -0.34
N GLY A 64 -34.47 -8.72 -0.51
CA GLY A 64 -35.48 -8.56 0.56
C GLY A 64 -35.94 -7.13 0.79
N LEU A 65 -35.62 -6.23 -0.13
CA LEU A 65 -36.14 -4.87 -0.17
C LEU A 65 -37.51 -4.82 -0.87
N SER A 66 -38.27 -3.75 -0.60
CA SER A 66 -39.54 -3.48 -1.27
C SER A 66 -39.26 -3.03 -2.70
N ASP A 67 -40.08 -3.49 -3.64
CA ASP A 67 -39.98 -3.22 -5.08
C ASP A 67 -41.42 -3.00 -5.59
N GLY A 68 -41.79 -1.73 -5.72
CA GLY A 68 -43.16 -1.25 -5.91
C GLY A 68 -43.74 -1.60 -7.27
N ASP A 69 -42.91 -1.62 -8.31
CA ASP A 69 -43.31 -1.91 -9.69
C ASP A 69 -42.77 -3.24 -10.24
N ASN A 70 -41.94 -3.96 -9.45
CA ASN A 70 -41.40 -5.28 -9.72
C ASN A 70 -40.47 -5.34 -10.94
N ASP A 71 -39.74 -4.27 -11.19
CA ASP A 71 -38.77 -4.16 -12.30
C ASP A 71 -37.37 -4.68 -11.92
N GLY A 72 -37.17 -4.94 -10.63
CA GLY A 72 -35.92 -5.44 -10.06
C GLY A 72 -34.96 -4.37 -9.55
N LEU A 73 -35.40 -3.11 -9.43
CA LEU A 73 -34.80 -1.99 -8.70
C LEU A 73 -35.67 -1.69 -7.47
N PRO A 74 -35.19 -1.91 -6.24
CA PRO A 74 -36.03 -1.69 -5.06
C PRO A 74 -36.26 -0.21 -4.77
N ASP A 75 -37.38 0.14 -4.14
CA ASP A 75 -37.83 1.52 -3.82
C ASP A 75 -36.72 2.41 -3.24
N GLN A 76 -35.89 1.82 -2.35
CA GLN A 76 -34.78 2.55 -1.74
C GLN A 76 -33.66 2.88 -2.74
N ALA A 77 -33.39 2.00 -3.69
CA ALA A 77 -32.44 2.23 -4.77
C ALA A 77 -33.01 3.19 -5.82
N GLU A 78 -34.32 3.17 -6.06
CA GLU A 78 -34.96 4.13 -6.98
C GLU A 78 -34.81 5.57 -6.52
N THR A 79 -34.85 5.81 -5.21
CA THR A 79 -34.50 7.13 -4.64
C THR A 79 -33.06 7.55 -4.97
N VAL A 80 -32.14 6.59 -5.07
CA VAL A 80 -30.71 6.83 -5.37
C VAL A 80 -30.51 7.11 -6.86
N TYR A 81 -31.08 6.27 -7.73
CA TYR A 81 -31.02 6.41 -9.19
C TYR A 81 -32.00 7.44 -9.76
N ARG A 82 -32.85 8.01 -8.90
CA ARG A 82 -33.87 9.02 -9.23
C ARG A 82 -34.89 8.52 -10.26
N THR A 83 -35.19 7.24 -10.20
CA THR A 83 -36.25 6.58 -10.95
C THR A 83 -37.57 6.67 -10.17
N ASN A 84 -38.64 6.09 -10.71
CA ASN A 84 -39.99 6.22 -10.16
C ASN A 84 -40.51 4.88 -9.62
N GLU A 85 -40.73 4.81 -8.29
CA GLU A 85 -41.17 3.63 -7.52
C GLU A 85 -42.47 2.93 -7.94
N ALA A 86 -43.16 3.49 -8.92
CA ALA A 86 -44.40 2.94 -9.47
C ALA A 86 -44.35 2.79 -10.99
N ASN A 87 -43.20 2.92 -11.62
CA ASN A 87 -43.03 2.87 -13.07
C ASN A 87 -41.74 2.17 -13.47
N ALA A 88 -41.89 0.90 -13.83
CA ALA A 88 -40.83 -0.05 -14.14
C ALA A 88 -39.90 0.31 -15.32
N ASP A 89 -40.16 1.42 -16.01
CA ASP A 89 -39.44 1.93 -17.19
C ASP A 89 -39.57 3.47 -17.13
N THR A 90 -38.72 4.10 -16.32
CA THR A 90 -38.83 5.53 -15.95
C THR A 90 -38.69 6.42 -17.16
N ASP A 91 -37.73 6.14 -18.04
CA ASP A 91 -37.51 6.94 -19.22
C ASP A 91 -38.44 6.55 -20.38
N GLY A 92 -39.07 5.38 -20.37
CA GLY A 92 -40.01 4.92 -21.39
C GLY A 92 -39.31 4.53 -22.69
N ASP A 93 -38.19 3.81 -22.64
CA ASP A 93 -37.43 3.30 -23.78
C ASP A 93 -37.57 1.79 -24.01
N SER A 94 -38.39 1.12 -23.18
CA SER A 94 -38.66 -0.33 -23.17
C SER A 94 -37.60 -1.20 -22.48
N PHE A 95 -36.60 -0.62 -21.82
CA PHE A 95 -35.78 -1.30 -20.82
C PHE A 95 -36.32 -1.00 -19.42
N LEU A 96 -36.16 -1.96 -18.51
CA LEU A 96 -36.60 -1.78 -17.12
C LEU A 96 -35.50 -1.09 -16.32
N ASP A 97 -35.84 -0.18 -15.40
CA ASP A 97 -34.84 0.58 -14.65
C ASP A 97 -33.87 -0.37 -13.91
N GLY A 98 -34.40 -1.41 -13.27
CA GLY A 98 -33.61 -2.45 -12.61
C GLY A 98 -32.76 -3.31 -13.54
N GLN A 99 -33.13 -3.44 -14.81
CA GLN A 99 -32.31 -4.10 -15.82
C GLN A 99 -31.15 -3.19 -16.25
N GLU A 100 -31.41 -1.90 -16.42
CA GLU A 100 -30.43 -0.92 -16.84
C GLU A 100 -29.37 -0.71 -15.76
N VAL A 101 -29.79 -0.41 -14.53
CA VAL A 101 -28.84 -0.23 -13.42
C VAL A 101 -27.95 -1.48 -13.24
N ARG A 102 -28.52 -2.69 -13.30
CA ARG A 102 -27.73 -3.93 -13.23
C ARG A 102 -26.79 -4.12 -14.42
N GLY A 103 -27.14 -3.58 -15.58
CA GLY A 103 -26.32 -3.56 -16.79
C GLY A 103 -25.28 -2.43 -16.83
N GLY A 104 -25.27 -1.51 -15.84
CA GLY A 104 -24.38 -0.34 -15.81
C GLY A 104 -24.84 0.78 -16.73
N TYR A 105 -26.14 0.92 -16.91
CA TYR A 105 -26.85 1.77 -17.86
C TYR A 105 -27.70 2.82 -17.12
N ASP A 106 -27.92 3.98 -17.72
CA ASP A 106 -28.65 5.10 -17.11
C ASP A 106 -30.17 4.98 -17.36
N PRO A 107 -31.00 4.69 -16.33
CA PRO A 107 -32.44 4.48 -16.48
C PRO A 107 -33.25 5.75 -16.76
N LEU A 108 -32.58 6.90 -16.91
CA LEU A 108 -33.20 8.19 -17.22
C LEU A 108 -32.96 8.62 -18.68
N LYS A 109 -32.37 7.77 -19.53
CA LYS A 109 -31.82 8.13 -20.85
C LYS A 109 -32.17 7.14 -21.98
N LYS A 110 -33.29 7.43 -22.65
CA LYS A 110 -33.82 6.66 -23.80
C LYS A 110 -32.89 6.37 -24.98
N GLU A 111 -31.87 7.20 -25.21
CA GLU A 111 -31.07 7.14 -26.44
C GLU A 111 -29.67 6.56 -26.19
N GLY A 112 -29.43 5.37 -26.74
CA GLY A 112 -28.10 4.75 -26.81
C GLY A 112 -27.64 4.10 -25.51
N ASN A 113 -28.48 4.13 -24.48
CA ASN A 113 -28.23 3.64 -23.13
C ASN A 113 -26.81 3.98 -22.65
N PRO A 114 -26.54 5.27 -22.38
CA PRO A 114 -25.21 5.69 -21.94
C PRO A 114 -24.88 4.96 -20.65
N ARG A 115 -23.62 4.56 -20.51
CA ARG A 115 -23.18 3.97 -19.25
C ARG A 115 -23.31 5.01 -18.15
N LEU A 116 -23.86 4.56 -17.03
CA LEU A 116 -24.00 5.41 -15.85
C LEU A 116 -22.59 5.75 -15.33
N ASP A 117 -22.40 7.03 -14.97
CA ASP A 117 -21.20 7.63 -14.35
C ASP A 117 -21.66 8.95 -13.69
N SER A 118 -22.29 8.87 -12.52
CA SER A 118 -23.05 9.96 -11.90
C SER A 118 -22.17 11.09 -11.37
N ASP A 119 -20.94 10.79 -10.95
CA ASP A 119 -19.97 11.76 -10.44
C ASP A 119 -18.90 12.17 -11.46
N GLN A 120 -18.88 11.52 -12.63
CA GLN A 120 -18.07 11.89 -13.80
C GLN A 120 -16.57 11.82 -13.52
N ASP A 121 -16.17 10.81 -12.75
CA ASP A 121 -14.79 10.56 -12.40
C ASP A 121 -14.12 9.56 -13.37
N GLY A 122 -14.93 8.87 -14.19
CA GLY A 122 -14.51 7.90 -15.19
C GLY A 122 -14.54 6.44 -14.72
N LEU A 123 -15.02 6.17 -13.51
CA LEU A 123 -15.37 4.86 -12.97
C LEU A 123 -16.89 4.72 -13.02
N LEU A 124 -17.38 3.67 -13.68
CA LEU A 124 -18.81 3.49 -13.88
C LEU A 124 -19.44 2.86 -12.62
N GLU A 125 -20.69 3.15 -12.27
CA GLU A 125 -21.33 2.69 -11.01
C GLU A 125 -21.20 1.18 -10.77
N HIS A 126 -21.32 0.39 -11.83
CA HIS A 126 -21.17 -1.05 -11.73
C HIS A 126 -19.72 -1.49 -11.44
N GLU A 127 -18.72 -0.70 -11.86
CA GLU A 127 -17.31 -0.85 -11.51
C GLU A 127 -17.03 -0.34 -10.10
N GLU A 128 -17.68 0.76 -9.69
CA GLU A 128 -17.57 1.31 -8.35
C GLU A 128 -18.02 0.33 -7.26
N CYS A 129 -19.08 -0.44 -7.51
CA CYS A 129 -19.47 -1.53 -6.62
C CYS A 129 -18.38 -2.58 -6.41
N LYS A 130 -17.58 -2.85 -7.44
CA LYS A 130 -16.46 -3.79 -7.35
C LYS A 130 -15.30 -3.19 -6.55
N TRP A 131 -15.05 -1.89 -6.69
CA TRP A 131 -13.98 -1.16 -5.99
C TRP A 131 -14.37 -0.65 -4.62
N ARG A 132 -15.67 -0.68 -4.29
CA ARG A 132 -16.27 -0.15 -3.06
C ARG A 132 -16.09 1.37 -2.92
N THR A 133 -16.23 2.07 -4.03
CA THR A 133 -16.23 3.53 -4.12
C THR A 133 -17.67 4.07 -4.11
N ASP A 134 -17.83 5.35 -3.78
CA ASP A 134 -19.13 6.01 -3.67
C ASP A 134 -19.53 6.65 -5.01
N PRO A 135 -20.60 6.16 -5.68
CA PRO A 135 -21.00 6.58 -7.02
C PRO A 135 -21.45 8.01 -7.20
N PHE A 136 -21.49 8.77 -6.11
CA PHE A 136 -21.83 10.17 -6.12
C PHE A 136 -20.69 11.04 -5.58
N ASN A 137 -19.49 10.47 -5.41
CA ASN A 137 -18.32 11.15 -4.88
C ASN A 137 -17.07 10.77 -5.68
N PRO A 138 -16.55 11.67 -6.54
CA PRO A 138 -15.51 11.36 -7.52
C PRO A 138 -14.11 11.14 -6.93
N ASP A 139 -13.99 11.06 -5.60
CA ASP A 139 -12.77 10.89 -4.79
C ASP A 139 -13.22 10.31 -3.44
N THR A 140 -13.42 8.99 -3.40
CA THR A 140 -14.06 8.29 -2.28
C THR A 140 -13.29 8.47 -0.98
N ASP A 141 -11.97 8.41 -1.04
CA ASP A 141 -11.15 8.50 0.15
C ASP A 141 -10.75 9.94 0.49
N GLY A 142 -10.92 10.89 -0.42
CA GLY A 142 -10.68 12.32 -0.23
C GLY A 142 -9.19 12.66 -0.14
N ASP A 143 -8.37 12.14 -1.04
CA ASP A 143 -6.94 12.44 -1.13
C ASP A 143 -6.57 13.42 -2.26
N GLY A 144 -7.53 13.74 -3.13
CA GLY A 144 -7.39 14.63 -4.27
C GLY A 144 -7.14 13.93 -5.62
N PHE A 145 -7.11 12.61 -5.67
CA PHE A 145 -7.18 11.80 -6.89
C PHE A 145 -8.60 11.26 -7.10
N ARG A 146 -8.97 11.03 -8.36
CA ARG A 146 -10.30 10.51 -8.68
C ARG A 146 -10.29 8.99 -8.71
N ASP A 147 -11.34 8.35 -8.23
CA ASP A 147 -11.40 6.89 -8.13
C ASP A 147 -11.16 6.21 -9.49
N GLY A 148 -11.76 6.75 -10.56
CA GLY A 148 -11.57 6.32 -11.94
C GLY A 148 -10.14 6.48 -12.45
N ASP A 149 -9.46 7.58 -12.09
CA ASP A 149 -8.05 7.78 -12.43
C ASP A 149 -7.15 6.83 -11.66
N GLU A 150 -7.44 6.57 -10.38
CA GLU A 150 -6.70 5.64 -9.54
C GLU A 150 -6.79 4.21 -10.06
N VAL A 151 -8.00 3.71 -10.31
CA VAL A 151 -8.23 2.36 -10.86
C VAL A 151 -7.50 2.19 -12.20
N LYS A 152 -7.63 3.17 -13.09
CA LYS A 152 -6.97 3.16 -14.42
C LYS A 152 -5.44 3.16 -14.31
N ASN A 153 -4.90 3.80 -13.27
CA ASN A 153 -3.48 3.85 -13.00
C ASN A 153 -3.00 2.75 -12.06
N GLU A 154 -3.83 1.76 -11.75
CA GLU A 154 -3.56 0.65 -10.83
C GLU A 154 -3.25 1.11 -9.38
N PHE A 155 -4.04 2.01 -8.83
CA PHE A 155 -4.09 2.41 -7.42
C PHE A 155 -5.41 1.96 -6.76
N ASP A 156 -5.46 1.97 -5.43
CA ASP A 156 -6.62 1.57 -4.62
C ASP A 156 -7.42 2.81 -4.22
N PRO A 157 -8.62 3.05 -4.82
CA PRO A 157 -9.39 4.27 -4.63
C PRO A 157 -10.07 4.42 -3.26
N THR A 158 -9.78 3.50 -2.33
CA THR A 158 -10.34 3.52 -0.98
C THR A 158 -9.27 3.80 0.09
N ILE A 159 -8.03 4.06 -0.34
CA ILE A 159 -6.86 4.25 0.52
C ILE A 159 -6.13 5.53 0.14
N LYS A 160 -6.29 6.56 0.97
CA LYS A 160 -5.67 7.87 0.75
C LYS A 160 -4.20 7.77 0.30
N GLY A 161 -3.98 8.11 -0.96
CA GLY A 161 -2.69 8.33 -1.57
C GLY A 161 -1.97 9.56 -1.01
N ASP A 162 -0.65 9.48 -0.93
CA ASP A 162 0.22 10.61 -0.60
C ASP A 162 1.13 11.01 -1.77
N GLY A 163 0.83 10.51 -2.97
CA GLY A 163 1.64 10.69 -4.18
C GLY A 163 2.93 9.85 -4.20
N THR A 164 3.18 9.00 -3.19
CA THR A 164 4.35 8.11 -3.14
C THR A 164 4.07 6.68 -3.60
N GLY A 165 2.80 6.36 -3.88
CA GLY A 165 2.33 5.04 -4.30
C GLY A 165 2.06 4.07 -3.15
N ASN A 166 1.71 4.59 -1.97
CA ASN A 166 1.30 3.84 -0.78
C ASN A 166 -0.01 3.05 -0.99
N ASP A 167 -0.84 3.55 -1.90
CA ASP A 167 -2.12 3.11 -2.44
C ASP A 167 -2.01 2.17 -3.67
N ALA A 168 -0.83 1.99 -4.27
CA ALA A 168 -0.68 1.20 -5.49
C ALA A 168 -1.22 -0.24 -5.37
N LEU A 169 -1.89 -0.78 -6.39
CA LEU A 169 -2.36 -2.17 -6.37
C LEU A 169 -1.19 -3.17 -6.43
N PRO A 170 -1.39 -4.42 -5.94
CA PRO A 170 -0.34 -5.44 -5.92
C PRO A 170 0.33 -5.71 -7.28
N SER A 171 -0.44 -5.65 -8.37
CA SER A 171 0.07 -5.81 -9.75
C SER A 171 1.08 -4.73 -10.12
N ARG A 172 0.74 -3.46 -9.86
CA ARG A 172 1.59 -2.31 -10.15
C ARG A 172 2.86 -2.34 -9.32
N ARG A 173 2.71 -2.62 -8.01
CA ARG A 173 3.84 -2.79 -7.10
C ARG A 173 4.79 -3.87 -7.62
N ALA A 174 4.27 -5.01 -8.09
CA ALA A 174 5.08 -6.09 -8.65
C ALA A 174 5.82 -5.68 -9.93
N GLN A 175 5.16 -4.98 -10.87
CA GLN A 175 5.76 -4.51 -12.12
C GLN A 175 6.86 -3.47 -11.89
N GLN A 176 6.58 -2.43 -11.10
CA GLN A 176 7.55 -1.38 -10.77
C GLN A 176 8.75 -1.95 -10.00
N THR A 177 8.50 -2.96 -9.18
CA THR A 177 9.53 -3.69 -8.45
C THR A 177 10.44 -4.49 -9.38
N GLN A 178 9.87 -5.25 -10.31
CA GLN A 178 10.65 -6.06 -11.25
C GLN A 178 11.54 -5.17 -12.13
N GLN A 179 10.98 -4.08 -12.69
CA GLN A 179 11.74 -3.11 -13.48
C GLN A 179 12.91 -2.49 -12.70
N SER A 180 12.74 -2.25 -11.40
CA SER A 180 13.77 -1.66 -10.56
C SER A 180 14.87 -2.65 -10.16
N LEU A 181 14.54 -3.94 -10.06
CA LEU A 181 15.53 -4.98 -9.80
C LEU A 181 16.32 -5.35 -11.05
N ASP A 182 15.71 -5.26 -12.22
CA ASP A 182 16.41 -5.42 -13.50
C ASP A 182 17.50 -4.35 -13.69
N GLN A 183 17.30 -3.15 -13.15
CA GLN A 183 18.33 -2.10 -13.11
C GLN A 183 19.49 -2.41 -12.14
N LEU A 184 19.27 -3.31 -11.18
CA LEU A 184 20.24 -3.70 -10.15
C LEU A 184 20.85 -5.07 -10.42
N ARG A 185 20.56 -5.65 -11.59
CA ARG A 185 21.13 -6.92 -12.00
C ARG A 185 22.65 -6.78 -12.06
N PRO A 186 23.39 -7.66 -11.38
CA PRO A 186 24.84 -7.57 -11.37
C PRO A 186 25.37 -7.80 -12.79
N ASN A 187 26.33 -6.97 -13.21
CA ASN A 187 26.91 -7.05 -14.56
C ASN A 187 27.75 -8.32 -14.70
N PRO A 188 27.39 -9.28 -15.58
CA PRO A 188 28.11 -10.54 -15.74
C PRO A 188 29.57 -10.39 -16.16
N ASN A 189 29.93 -9.24 -16.74
CA ASN A 189 31.29 -8.96 -17.21
C ASN A 189 32.15 -8.22 -16.17
N SER A 190 31.65 -7.99 -14.95
CA SER A 190 32.41 -7.33 -13.89
C SER A 190 33.36 -8.31 -13.17
N SER A 191 34.56 -7.85 -12.80
CA SER A 191 35.62 -8.72 -12.24
C SER A 191 35.27 -9.33 -10.88
N ASN A 192 34.39 -8.67 -10.12
CA ASN A 192 33.85 -9.09 -8.83
C ASN A 192 32.64 -10.05 -8.95
N TYR A 193 32.15 -10.29 -10.17
CA TYR A 193 30.97 -11.12 -10.41
C TYR A 193 31.23 -12.61 -10.16
N THR A 194 32.38 -13.11 -10.62
CA THR A 194 32.79 -14.50 -10.42
C THR A 194 33.08 -14.82 -8.95
N GLU A 195 33.54 -13.83 -8.19
CA GLU A 195 33.73 -13.95 -6.73
C GLU A 195 32.38 -14.12 -6.01
N GLY A 196 31.36 -13.37 -6.44
CA GLY A 196 30.00 -13.51 -5.93
C GLY A 196 29.32 -14.85 -6.27
N LEU A 197 29.57 -15.39 -7.46
CA LEU A 197 29.09 -16.74 -7.83
C LEU A 197 29.75 -17.85 -6.98
N ALA A 198 31.03 -17.71 -6.63
CA ALA A 198 31.71 -18.65 -5.74
C ALA A 198 31.05 -18.71 -4.35
N GLY A 199 30.51 -17.59 -3.86
CA GLY A 199 29.79 -17.51 -2.59
C GLY A 199 28.43 -18.23 -2.56
N ILE A 200 27.72 -18.31 -3.70
CA ILE A 200 26.45 -19.08 -3.82
C ILE A 200 26.72 -20.59 -3.73
N ILE A 201 27.79 -21.05 -4.37
CA ILE A 201 28.09 -22.49 -4.55
C ILE A 201 28.61 -23.13 -3.24
N THR A 202 29.18 -22.34 -2.33
CA THR A 202 29.56 -22.78 -0.98
C THR A 202 28.40 -23.25 -0.09
N GLN A 203 27.13 -23.05 -0.47
CA GLN A 203 26.00 -23.72 0.19
C GLN A 203 25.83 -25.20 -0.25
N GLY A 204 26.76 -25.79 -1.01
CA GLY A 204 26.70 -27.23 -1.32
C GLY A 204 27.88 -27.94 -2.00
N GLN A 205 28.85 -27.29 -2.68
CA GLN A 205 30.00 -27.98 -3.33
C GLN A 205 31.27 -27.09 -3.44
N PRO A 206 32.49 -27.66 -3.62
CA PRO A 206 33.75 -26.90 -3.55
C PRO A 206 33.99 -25.95 -4.72
N THR A 207 34.54 -24.78 -4.40
CA THR A 207 34.77 -23.60 -5.25
C THR A 207 36.02 -23.64 -6.13
N SER A 208 36.68 -24.79 -6.28
CA SER A 208 37.99 -24.87 -6.93
C SER A 208 37.99 -24.98 -8.46
N GLU A 209 36.83 -25.20 -9.12
CA GLU A 209 36.78 -25.33 -10.59
C GLU A 209 36.23 -24.10 -11.34
N LEU A 210 35.63 -23.12 -10.67
CA LEU A 210 35.16 -21.87 -11.31
C LEU A 210 36.23 -20.78 -11.38
N GLY A 211 37.48 -21.15 -11.13
CA GLY A 211 38.61 -20.35 -11.54
C GLY A 211 38.73 -20.39 -13.06
N LYS A 212 38.28 -19.32 -13.74
CA LYS A 212 38.71 -18.88 -15.08
C LYS A 212 37.93 -19.37 -16.32
N THR A 213 36.67 -19.75 -16.20
CA THR A 213 35.79 -19.90 -17.39
C THR A 213 34.70 -18.84 -17.38
N GLN A 214 34.53 -18.14 -18.51
CA GLN A 214 33.47 -17.15 -18.70
C GLN A 214 32.12 -17.81 -18.41
N VAL A 215 31.50 -17.46 -17.28
CA VAL A 215 30.13 -17.88 -16.97
C VAL A 215 29.22 -17.12 -17.92
N THR A 216 28.43 -17.83 -18.73
CA THR A 216 27.55 -17.15 -19.71
C THR A 216 26.38 -16.48 -19.00
N PRO A 217 25.83 -15.37 -19.53
CA PRO A 217 24.65 -14.73 -18.94
C PRO A 217 23.48 -15.68 -18.66
N GLN A 218 23.32 -16.73 -19.47
CA GLN A 218 22.28 -17.77 -19.30
C GLN A 218 22.56 -18.69 -18.11
N GLN A 219 23.82 -19.09 -17.89
CA GLN A 219 24.21 -19.87 -16.71
C GLN A 219 24.00 -19.08 -15.44
N VAL A 220 24.25 -17.77 -15.47
CA VAL A 220 23.99 -16.93 -14.30
C VAL A 220 22.50 -16.78 -14.04
N GLU A 221 21.69 -16.61 -15.09
CA GLU A 221 20.23 -16.57 -14.92
C GLU A 221 19.73 -17.83 -14.23
N GLN A 222 20.26 -18.99 -14.62
CA GLN A 222 19.93 -20.27 -14.01
C GLN A 222 20.39 -20.38 -12.54
N ILE A 223 21.56 -19.82 -12.20
CA ILE A 223 22.06 -19.79 -10.81
C ILE A 223 21.22 -18.83 -9.96
N LEU A 224 20.91 -17.63 -10.47
CA LEU A 224 20.10 -16.64 -9.76
C LEU A 224 18.65 -17.09 -9.59
N SER A 225 18.09 -17.81 -10.57
CA SER A 225 16.72 -18.34 -10.50
C SER A 225 16.58 -19.52 -9.55
N THR A 226 17.66 -20.25 -9.27
CA THR A 226 17.68 -21.41 -8.35
C THR A 226 18.28 -21.08 -6.98
N ALA A 227 18.83 -19.88 -6.81
CA ALA A 227 19.38 -19.42 -5.55
C ALA A 227 18.31 -19.44 -4.46
N ARG A 228 18.59 -20.15 -3.36
CA ARG A 228 17.71 -20.13 -2.18
C ARG A 228 17.78 -18.74 -1.55
N LEU A 229 16.68 -18.02 -1.60
CA LEU A 229 16.52 -16.74 -0.93
C LEU A 229 16.29 -16.99 0.57
N ASN A 230 17.05 -16.30 1.41
CA ASN A 230 16.80 -16.32 2.84
C ASN A 230 15.71 -15.28 3.17
N THR A 231 14.46 -15.72 3.09
CA THR A 231 13.29 -14.89 3.41
C THR A 231 12.80 -15.09 4.83
N ALA A 232 13.42 -15.94 5.65
CA ALA A 232 12.91 -16.23 6.99
C ALA A 232 13.11 -15.03 7.95
N LEU A 233 12.08 -14.74 8.76
CA LEU A 233 12.20 -13.77 9.86
C LEU A 233 13.14 -14.30 10.96
N PRO A 234 14.02 -13.44 11.51
CA PRO A 234 14.86 -13.81 12.64
C PRO A 234 14.00 -14.04 13.89
N SER A 235 14.34 -15.08 14.66
CA SER A 235 13.64 -15.42 15.90
C SER A 235 13.88 -14.38 16.99
N VAL A 236 12.80 -13.91 17.64
CA VAL A 236 12.85 -13.01 18.80
C VAL A 236 12.43 -13.78 20.05
N SER A 237 13.29 -13.87 21.06
CA SER A 237 12.98 -14.61 22.29
C SER A 237 12.09 -13.78 23.22
N LEU A 238 11.11 -14.41 23.86
CA LEU A 238 10.26 -13.76 24.88
C LEU A 238 11.07 -13.21 26.06
N SER A 239 12.18 -13.87 26.41
CA SER A 239 13.08 -13.42 27.48
C SER A 239 13.78 -12.09 27.19
N GLN A 240 13.79 -11.65 25.93
CA GLN A 240 14.35 -10.37 25.51
C GLN A 240 13.33 -9.22 25.57
N LEU A 241 12.06 -9.54 25.82
CA LEU A 241 10.96 -8.58 25.83
C LEU A 241 10.58 -8.21 27.25
N LYS A 242 10.29 -6.93 27.49
CA LYS A 242 9.73 -6.46 28.76
C LYS A 242 8.21 -6.63 28.74
N VAL A 243 7.77 -7.87 28.87
CA VAL A 243 6.34 -8.18 28.92
C VAL A 243 5.77 -7.73 30.27
N GLY A 244 4.82 -6.78 30.22
CA GLY A 244 4.10 -6.30 31.38
C GLY A 244 3.04 -7.29 31.86
N SER A 245 2.41 -6.99 32.99
CA SER A 245 1.32 -7.80 33.57
C SER A 245 -0.08 -7.30 33.21
N SER A 246 -0.19 -6.07 32.68
CA SER A 246 -1.47 -5.42 32.38
C SER A 246 -1.83 -5.54 30.90
N ASN A 247 -3.12 -5.75 30.64
CA ASN A 247 -3.67 -5.91 29.30
C ASN A 247 -4.93 -5.06 29.07
N THR A 248 -5.02 -3.92 29.76
CA THR A 248 -6.16 -3.02 29.59
C THR A 248 -6.11 -2.31 28.24
N ALA A 249 -7.27 -1.90 27.72
CA ALA A 249 -7.34 -1.12 26.48
C ALA A 249 -6.43 0.11 26.51
N ALA A 250 -6.34 0.81 27.66
CA ALA A 250 -5.47 1.97 27.83
C ALA A 250 -3.97 1.64 27.73
N ASP A 251 -3.55 0.48 28.25
CA ASP A 251 -2.16 0.02 28.13
C ASP A 251 -1.82 -0.42 26.71
N ILE A 252 -2.78 -1.05 26.02
CA ILE A 252 -2.64 -1.43 24.61
C ILE A 252 -2.51 -0.18 23.73
N GLN A 253 -3.38 0.82 23.91
CA GLN A 253 -3.32 2.09 23.18
C GLN A 253 -2.00 2.81 23.43
N ARG A 254 -1.53 2.84 24.68
CA ARG A 254 -0.24 3.44 25.02
C ARG A 254 0.92 2.72 24.34
N TYR A 255 0.92 1.38 24.34
CA TYR A 255 1.92 0.59 23.65
C TYR A 255 1.95 0.92 22.14
N ILE A 256 0.79 0.98 21.48
CA ILE A 256 0.71 1.32 20.05
C ILE A 256 1.30 2.71 19.79
N GLN A 257 0.92 3.70 20.60
CA GLN A 257 1.42 5.08 20.48
C GLN A 257 2.94 5.17 20.68
N GLU A 258 3.48 4.48 21.68
CA GLU A 258 4.92 4.47 21.96
C GLU A 258 5.71 3.77 20.84
N ALA A 259 5.19 2.65 20.32
CA ALA A 259 5.80 1.94 19.19
C ALA A 259 5.80 2.78 17.92
N ASP A 260 4.68 3.45 17.61
CA ASP A 260 4.55 4.32 16.44
C ASP A 260 5.45 5.56 16.55
N ALA A 261 5.63 6.12 17.74
CA ALA A 261 6.50 7.28 17.96
C ALA A 261 7.99 6.99 17.71
N LEU A 262 8.42 5.72 17.84
CA LEU A 262 9.81 5.31 17.60
C LEU A 262 10.14 5.09 16.11
N ARG A 263 9.12 5.02 15.26
CA ARG A 263 9.22 4.70 13.84
C ARG A 263 10.13 5.70 13.10
N PRO A 264 11.16 5.24 12.36
CA PRO A 264 11.98 6.15 11.56
C PRO A 264 11.18 6.77 10.41
N ARG A 265 11.33 8.08 10.21
CA ARG A 265 10.53 8.87 9.24
C ARG A 265 10.84 8.52 7.79
N GLU A 266 12.03 8.02 7.52
CA GLU A 266 12.54 7.73 6.17
C GLU A 266 11.85 6.53 5.50
N PHE A 267 11.10 5.73 6.26
CA PHE A 267 10.25 4.69 5.69
C PHE A 267 8.99 5.23 5.04
N ASN A 268 8.72 6.52 5.21
CA ASN A 268 7.71 7.25 4.46
C ASN A 268 8.30 7.91 3.20
N ASP A 269 9.63 7.82 2.97
CA ASP A 269 10.33 8.37 1.80
C ASP A 269 10.92 7.23 0.95
N SER A 270 10.06 6.66 0.12
CA SER A 270 10.39 5.57 -0.81
C SER A 270 11.50 5.97 -1.81
N THR A 271 11.64 7.27 -2.10
CA THR A 271 12.61 7.80 -3.06
C THR A 271 14.02 7.83 -2.48
N SER A 272 14.19 8.39 -1.28
CA SER A 272 15.49 8.41 -0.58
C SER A 272 16.05 7.01 -0.37
N LEU A 273 15.17 6.06 -0.06
CA LEU A 273 15.55 4.68 0.17
C LEU A 273 15.89 3.94 -1.14
N THR A 274 15.12 4.16 -2.20
CA THR A 274 15.48 3.71 -3.55
C THR A 274 16.88 4.19 -3.93
N ASN A 275 17.14 5.50 -3.78
CA ASN A 275 18.41 6.11 -4.15
C ASN A 275 19.57 5.55 -3.32
N ALA A 276 19.36 5.31 -2.03
CA ALA A 276 20.35 4.70 -1.15
C ALA A 276 20.68 3.26 -1.54
N LEU A 277 19.68 2.47 -1.95
CA LEU A 277 19.88 1.08 -2.38
C LEU A 277 20.59 1.01 -3.73
N VAL A 278 20.18 1.81 -4.71
CA VAL A 278 20.83 1.90 -6.03
C VAL A 278 22.29 2.35 -5.90
N SER A 279 22.53 3.36 -5.05
CA SER A 279 23.89 3.84 -4.76
C SER A 279 24.73 2.76 -4.06
N ALA A 280 24.14 1.98 -3.15
CA ALA A 280 24.87 0.93 -2.43
C ALA A 280 25.30 -0.22 -3.34
N VAL A 281 24.46 -0.63 -4.29
CA VAL A 281 24.80 -1.67 -5.29
C VAL A 281 25.93 -1.20 -6.21
N SER A 282 25.97 0.09 -6.53
CA SER A 282 27.06 0.70 -7.30
C SER A 282 28.33 1.01 -6.47
N GLY A 283 28.36 0.64 -5.19
CA GLY A 283 29.52 0.76 -4.30
C GLY A 283 29.49 1.97 -3.35
N ASN A 284 28.56 2.91 -3.52
CA ASN A 284 28.36 4.00 -2.57
C ASN A 284 27.36 3.60 -1.47
N THR A 285 27.88 3.05 -0.39
CA THR A 285 27.07 2.48 0.70
C THR A 285 26.68 3.48 1.79
N SER A 286 27.04 4.77 1.66
CA SER A 286 26.87 5.78 2.72
C SER A 286 25.41 6.02 3.11
N GLY A 287 24.53 6.18 2.12
CA GLY A 287 23.08 6.35 2.34
C GLY A 287 22.46 5.14 3.03
N LEU A 288 22.79 3.94 2.56
CA LEU A 288 22.26 2.69 3.11
C LEU A 288 22.81 2.43 4.53
N SER A 289 24.06 2.76 4.79
CA SER A 289 24.66 2.66 6.13
C SER A 289 23.99 3.58 7.14
N SER A 290 23.60 4.78 6.72
CA SER A 290 22.83 5.73 7.55
C SER A 290 21.44 5.17 7.90
N LEU A 291 20.75 4.55 6.94
CA LEU A 291 19.47 3.86 7.17
C LEU A 291 19.60 2.71 8.15
N ARG A 292 20.63 1.88 8.01
CA ARG A 292 20.91 0.78 8.94
C ARG A 292 21.13 1.27 10.37
N SER A 293 21.86 2.37 10.57
CA SER A 293 22.07 2.96 11.90
C SER A 293 20.74 3.37 12.57
N ARG A 294 19.81 3.95 11.80
CA ARG A 294 18.46 4.29 12.27
C ARG A 294 17.62 3.06 12.59
N LEU A 295 17.65 2.04 11.74
CA LEU A 295 17.01 0.74 11.99
C LEU A 295 17.51 0.09 13.29
N THR A 296 18.82 0.16 13.55
CA THR A 296 19.41 -0.30 14.81
C THR A 296 18.90 0.52 16.01
N THR A 297 18.79 1.85 15.85
CA THR A 297 18.23 2.72 16.90
C THR A 297 16.77 2.39 17.18
N TYR A 298 15.99 2.14 16.14
CA TYR A 298 14.59 1.73 16.24
C TYR A 298 14.43 0.39 16.97
N ASP A 299 15.18 -0.64 16.57
CA ASP A 299 15.19 -1.95 17.26
C ASP A 299 15.55 -1.80 18.75
N GLN A 300 16.55 -0.99 19.09
CA GLN A 300 16.91 -0.69 20.47
C GLN A 300 15.81 0.07 21.24
N GLY A 301 15.06 0.93 20.56
CA GLY A 301 13.89 1.61 21.11
C GLY A 301 12.78 0.62 21.44
N LEU A 302 12.44 -0.26 20.49
CA LEU A 302 11.41 -1.29 20.66
C LEU A 302 11.70 -2.20 21.85
N GLN A 303 12.96 -2.66 22.01
CA GLN A 303 13.37 -3.50 23.14
C GLN A 303 13.19 -2.84 24.51
N LYS A 304 13.05 -1.51 24.57
CA LYS A 304 12.87 -0.78 25.84
C LYS A 304 11.40 -0.66 26.25
N LEU A 305 10.46 -0.83 25.32
CA LEU A 305 9.03 -0.66 25.56
C LEU A 305 8.49 -1.70 26.53
N SER A 306 7.48 -1.31 27.30
CA SER A 306 6.69 -2.24 28.11
C SER A 306 5.59 -2.82 27.22
N VAL A 307 5.56 -4.14 27.08
CA VAL A 307 4.69 -4.83 26.11
C VAL A 307 3.53 -5.49 26.84
N PRO A 308 2.26 -5.10 26.58
CA PRO A 308 1.09 -5.82 27.07
C PRO A 308 1.10 -7.29 26.61
N PRO A 309 0.61 -8.25 27.40
CA PRO A 309 0.59 -9.65 27.01
C PRO A 309 -0.06 -9.93 25.64
N SER A 310 -1.16 -9.24 25.29
CA SER A 310 -1.82 -9.39 23.99
C SER A 310 -1.04 -8.75 22.84
N ALA A 311 -0.08 -7.88 23.13
CA ALA A 311 0.74 -7.20 22.12
C ALA A 311 2.03 -7.95 21.75
N VAL A 312 2.34 -9.05 22.45
CA VAL A 312 3.59 -9.78 22.31
C VAL A 312 3.84 -10.23 20.86
N GLU A 313 2.83 -10.76 20.18
CA GLU A 313 3.01 -11.28 18.82
C GLU A 313 3.32 -10.15 17.82
N HIS A 314 2.51 -9.10 17.82
CA HIS A 314 2.77 -7.91 17.01
C HIS A 314 4.14 -7.30 17.32
N HIS A 315 4.53 -7.21 18.60
CA HIS A 315 5.84 -6.67 18.98
C HIS A 315 7.00 -7.53 18.48
N ARG A 316 6.87 -8.86 18.55
CA ARG A 316 7.86 -9.80 17.99
C ARG A 316 7.98 -9.63 16.49
N LEU A 317 6.86 -9.56 15.77
CA LEU A 317 6.86 -9.35 14.33
C LEU A 317 7.49 -8.01 13.96
N LEU A 318 7.24 -6.95 14.72
CA LEU A 318 7.81 -5.62 14.49
C LEU A 318 9.33 -5.63 14.61
N ILE A 319 9.86 -6.26 15.67
CA ILE A 319 11.31 -6.44 15.88
C ILE A 319 11.90 -7.34 14.78
N ALA A 320 11.26 -8.48 14.50
CA ALA A 320 11.77 -9.44 13.53
C ALA A 320 11.86 -8.83 12.12
N ASN A 321 10.83 -8.10 11.70
CA ASN A 321 10.82 -7.37 10.43
C ASN A 321 11.94 -6.32 10.36
N THR A 322 12.10 -5.54 11.42
CA THR A 322 13.16 -4.51 11.52
C THR A 322 14.54 -5.13 11.35
N ARG A 323 14.80 -6.26 12.02
CA ARG A 323 16.07 -7.00 11.94
C ARG A 323 16.28 -7.62 10.57
N PHE A 324 15.26 -8.27 10.01
CA PHE A 324 15.29 -8.84 8.68
C PHE A 324 15.70 -7.80 7.63
N VAL A 325 15.07 -6.62 7.64
CA VAL A 325 15.42 -5.53 6.71
C VAL A 325 16.86 -5.06 6.92
N ASN A 326 17.27 -4.84 8.18
CA ASN A 326 18.61 -4.36 8.49
C ASN A 326 19.72 -5.36 8.11
N GLU A 327 19.45 -6.66 8.27
CA GLU A 327 20.34 -7.75 7.85
C GLU A 327 20.54 -7.76 6.34
N ARG A 328 19.46 -7.66 5.56
CA ARG A 328 19.54 -7.61 4.08
C ARG A 328 20.23 -6.36 3.60
N PHE A 329 19.95 -5.20 4.19
CA PHE A 329 20.72 -3.98 3.91
C PHE A 329 22.20 -4.18 4.25
N GLY A 330 22.51 -4.95 5.29
CA GLY A 330 23.89 -5.28 5.61
C GLY A 330 24.59 -6.17 4.59
N GLU A 331 23.88 -7.12 4.03
CA GLU A 331 24.39 -7.93 2.92
C GLU A 331 24.61 -7.09 1.66
N VAL A 332 23.73 -6.14 1.37
CA VAL A 332 23.91 -5.17 0.27
C VAL A 332 25.14 -4.29 0.50
N VAL A 333 25.31 -3.73 1.71
CA VAL A 333 26.50 -2.93 2.04
C VAL A 333 27.79 -3.76 1.97
N ALA A 334 27.76 -4.99 2.48
CA ALA A 334 28.93 -5.88 2.46
C ALA A 334 29.27 -6.40 1.06
N GLY A 335 28.28 -6.48 0.16
CA GLY A 335 28.46 -6.83 -1.25
C GLY A 335 28.74 -5.63 -2.16
N GLY A 336 28.51 -4.40 -1.69
CA GLY A 336 28.70 -3.18 -2.48
C GLY A 336 30.10 -3.07 -3.05
N GLY A 337 30.22 -3.21 -4.36
CA GLY A 337 31.50 -3.15 -5.10
C GLY A 337 32.39 -4.39 -5.02
N SER A 338 32.23 -5.29 -4.04
CA SER A 338 33.05 -6.52 -3.89
C SER A 338 32.32 -7.83 -4.21
N ASP A 339 31.00 -7.89 -4.01
CA ASP A 339 30.17 -9.05 -4.29
C ASP A 339 28.76 -8.58 -4.72
N PRO A 340 28.61 -8.17 -5.99
CA PRO A 340 27.35 -7.61 -6.49
C PRO A 340 26.24 -8.68 -6.60
N VAL A 341 26.59 -9.96 -6.61
CA VAL A 341 25.65 -11.09 -6.63
C VAL A 341 25.00 -11.26 -5.25
N LYS A 342 25.78 -11.23 -4.17
CA LYS A 342 25.25 -11.25 -2.80
C LYS A 342 24.35 -10.05 -2.52
N ALA A 343 24.75 -8.86 -2.96
CA ALA A 343 23.92 -7.66 -2.84
C ALA A 343 22.58 -7.84 -3.58
N TYR A 344 22.60 -8.38 -4.81
CA TYR A 344 21.39 -8.66 -5.58
C TYR A 344 20.47 -9.71 -4.92
N LEU A 345 21.03 -10.80 -4.40
CA LEU A 345 20.24 -11.83 -3.70
C LEU A 345 19.61 -11.29 -2.41
N ALA A 346 20.30 -10.41 -1.68
CA ALA A 346 19.74 -9.75 -0.51
C ALA A 346 18.53 -8.87 -0.86
N LEU A 347 18.61 -8.12 -1.98
CA LEU A 347 17.48 -7.35 -2.50
C LEU A 347 16.33 -8.23 -2.96
N ARG A 348 16.60 -9.37 -3.61
CA ARG A 348 15.55 -10.33 -3.97
C ARG A 348 14.91 -11.00 -2.75
N ALA A 349 15.66 -11.29 -1.70
CA ALA A 349 15.10 -11.81 -0.46
C ALA A 349 14.16 -10.78 0.20
N LEU A 350 14.50 -9.49 0.17
CA LEU A 350 13.57 -8.42 0.57
C LEU A 350 12.32 -8.41 -0.29
N GLN A 351 12.47 -8.50 -1.62
CA GLN A 351 11.34 -8.52 -2.55
C GLN A 351 10.34 -9.64 -2.24
N VAL A 352 10.84 -10.85 -2.03
CA VAL A 352 10.01 -12.04 -1.91
C VAL A 352 9.45 -12.19 -0.50
N GLY A 353 10.25 -11.91 0.54
CA GLY A 353 9.85 -12.14 1.93
C GLY A 353 9.01 -11.02 2.55
N LEU A 354 9.30 -9.76 2.22
CA LEU A 354 8.69 -8.63 2.93
C LEU A 354 7.15 -8.54 2.80
N PRO A 355 6.52 -8.84 1.65
CA PRO A 355 5.05 -8.78 1.53
C PRO A 355 4.32 -9.67 2.55
N GLU A 356 4.74 -10.93 2.69
CA GLU A 356 4.15 -11.86 3.66
C GLU A 356 4.37 -11.37 5.10
N HIS A 357 5.58 -10.90 5.41
CA HIS A 357 5.89 -10.43 6.75
C HIS A 357 5.10 -9.19 7.15
N LEU A 358 4.86 -8.27 6.20
CA LEU A 358 4.05 -7.07 6.42
C LEU A 358 2.57 -7.43 6.58
N GLN A 359 2.05 -8.37 5.80
CA GLN A 359 0.68 -8.87 5.97
C GLN A 359 0.47 -9.47 7.37
N ASN A 360 1.42 -10.27 7.85
CA ASN A 360 1.37 -10.85 9.18
C ASN A 360 1.41 -9.77 10.27
N LEU A 361 2.28 -8.77 10.11
CA LEU A 361 2.38 -7.64 11.04
C LEU A 361 1.07 -6.82 11.08
N GLN A 362 0.49 -6.53 9.92
CA GLN A 362 -0.79 -5.80 9.79
C GLN A 362 -1.93 -6.58 10.45
N THR A 363 -2.01 -7.88 10.22
CA THR A 363 -3.02 -8.75 10.83
C THR A 363 -2.90 -8.73 12.36
N ALA A 364 -1.68 -8.86 12.88
CA ALA A 364 -1.43 -8.80 14.33
C ALA A 364 -1.76 -7.42 14.92
N ARG A 365 -1.54 -6.33 14.17
CA ARG A 365 -1.92 -4.98 14.59
C ARG A 365 -3.43 -4.78 14.63
N ALA A 366 -4.16 -5.21 13.60
CA ALA A 366 -5.62 -5.09 13.56
C ALA A 366 -6.29 -5.83 14.73
N GLN A 367 -5.76 -7.00 15.09
CA GLN A 367 -6.20 -7.75 16.28
C GLN A 367 -5.91 -7.00 17.59
N LEU A 368 -4.80 -6.27 17.67
CA LEU A 368 -4.50 -5.43 18.84
C LEU A 368 -5.42 -4.23 18.94
N GLU A 369 -5.69 -3.57 17.82
CA GLU A 369 -6.55 -2.38 17.78
C GLU A 369 -8.00 -2.72 18.14
N SER A 370 -8.50 -3.90 17.76
CA SER A 370 -9.83 -4.35 18.18
C SER A 370 -9.94 -4.64 19.69
N LEU A 371 -8.85 -5.09 20.33
CA LEU A 371 -8.78 -5.25 21.78
C LEU A 371 -8.63 -3.92 22.55
N ALA A 372 -8.28 -2.85 21.82
CA ALA A 372 -8.05 -1.51 22.36
C ALA A 372 -9.30 -0.61 22.29
N GLN A 373 -10.35 -1.05 21.60
CA GLN A 373 -11.67 -0.42 21.52
C GLN A 373 -12.57 -0.96 22.64
#